data_AF-A0A7W5EPY9-F1
#
_entry.id   AF-A0A7W5EPY9-F1
#
_cell.length_a   1.000
_cell.length_b   1.000
_cell.length_c   1.000
_cell.angle_alpha   90.00
_cell.angle_beta   90.00
_cell.angle_gamma   90.00
#
_symmetry.space_group_name_H-M   'P 1'
#
loop_
_entity.id
_entity.type
_entity.pdbx_description
1 polymer ?
#
loop_
_entity_poly.entity_id
_entity_poly.type
_entity_poly.pdbx_seq_one_letter_code
_entity_poly.pdbx_strand_id
1 'polypeptide(L)'
;MGIRLKRIKCAAMEGLVEEGKEVIDGVEEDPLRDAALIGGGNKVEHYDIASYGTLIALAKQLGYGAGSWATSGRGDGTYAYVVAACNAGGCGPNSAAATVSVNNVPPTPTNVHAIDSFSGKREILTITWNATPGATYYQVLRNNTTTMWQVNAPTTLQLVESGPIGEIILYGYQVRACNAVGCSAWVDAL
;
A
#
# COMPACT_ATOMS: atom_id res chain seq x y z
N MET A 1 -37.23 0.74 -22.24
CA MET A 1 -37.97 0.01 -21.18
C MET A 1 -38.75 1.02 -20.35
N GLY A 2 -40.08 1.03 -20.47
CA GLY A 2 -40.97 1.94 -19.73
C GLY A 2 -41.27 1.43 -18.32
N ILE A 3 -40.33 1.57 -17.40
CA ILE A 3 -40.53 1.21 -15.99
C ILE A 3 -41.33 2.33 -15.33
N ARG A 4 -42.63 2.12 -15.12
CA ARG A 4 -43.43 2.99 -14.24
C ARG A 4 -43.01 2.70 -12.80
N LEU A 5 -42.34 3.65 -12.16
CA LEU A 5 -42.02 3.57 -10.73
C LEU A 5 -43.33 3.53 -9.94
N LYS A 6 -43.67 2.36 -9.39
CA LYS A 6 -44.79 2.22 -8.47
C LYS A 6 -44.33 2.79 -7.12
N ARG A 7 -44.93 3.89 -6.67
CA ARG A 7 -44.67 4.43 -5.34
C ARG A 7 -45.13 3.39 -4.32
N ILE A 8 -44.19 2.75 -3.62
CA ILE A 8 -44.48 1.83 -2.53
C ILE A 8 -44.61 2.68 -1.28
N LYS A 9 -45.81 2.74 -0.70
CA LYS A 9 -46.01 3.35 0.61
C LYS A 9 -45.42 2.44 1.67
N CYS A 10 -44.55 2.99 2.53
CA CYS A 10 -44.05 2.30 3.71
C CYS A 10 -44.93 2.68 4.90
N ALA A 11 -45.70 1.71 5.43
CA ALA A 11 -46.61 1.95 6.56
C ALA A 11 -45.86 2.40 7.82
N ALA A 12 -44.65 1.90 8.06
CA ALA A 12 -43.83 2.30 9.20
C ALA A 12 -43.35 3.76 9.06
N MET A 13 -42.93 4.17 7.86
CA MET A 13 -42.51 5.54 7.59
C MET A 13 -43.68 6.52 7.68
N GLU A 14 -44.86 6.11 7.20
CA GLU A 14 -46.10 6.89 7.34
C GLU A 14 -46.44 7.08 8.83
N GLY A 15 -46.35 6.02 9.65
CA GLY A 15 -46.56 6.11 11.10
C GLY A 15 -45.56 7.04 11.82
N LEU A 16 -44.27 6.99 11.49
CA LEU A 16 -43.25 7.87 12.08
C LEU A 16 -43.46 9.34 11.69
N VAL A 17 -43.93 9.59 10.46
CA VAL A 17 -44.26 10.94 9.99
C VAL A 17 -45.50 11.47 10.71
N GLU A 18 -46.54 10.65 10.89
CA GLU A 18 -47.73 11.06 11.65
C GLU A 18 -47.41 11.29 13.13
N GLU A 19 -46.61 10.43 13.76
CA GLU A 19 -46.13 10.63 15.13
C GLU A 19 -45.35 11.96 15.26
N GLY A 20 -44.47 12.26 14.30
CA GLY A 20 -43.75 13.53 14.27
C GLY A 20 -44.69 14.74 14.17
N LYS A 21 -45.74 14.65 13.33
CA LYS A 21 -46.75 15.71 13.19
C LYS A 21 -47.58 15.88 14.47
N GLU A 22 -48.02 14.80 15.09
CA GLU A 22 -48.79 14.83 16.33
C GLU A 22 -48.01 15.57 17.44
N VAL A 23 -46.71 15.31 17.55
CA VAL A 23 -45.84 16.01 18.52
C VAL A 23 -45.64 17.48 18.14
N ILE A 24 -45.46 17.81 16.86
CA ILE A 24 -45.29 19.19 16.38
C ILE A 24 -46.55 20.03 16.55
N ASP A 25 -47.73 19.45 16.36
CA ASP A 25 -49.03 20.13 16.49
C ASP A 25 -49.46 20.28 17.95
N GLY A 26 -48.90 19.47 18.85
CA GLY A 26 -49.09 19.55 20.30
C GLY A 26 -48.18 20.55 21.03
N VAL A 27 -47.24 21.21 20.32
CA VAL A 27 -46.27 22.16 20.89
C VAL A 27 -46.49 23.54 20.28
N GLU A 28 -46.53 24.57 21.13
CA GLU A 28 -46.64 25.97 20.70
C GLU A 28 -45.47 26.40 19.81
N GLU A 29 -45.68 27.43 18.99
CA GLU A 29 -44.67 27.98 18.06
C GLU A 29 -43.56 28.76 18.80
N ASP A 30 -42.70 28.02 19.50
CA ASP A 30 -41.54 28.45 20.27
C ASP A 30 -40.35 27.50 19.97
N PRO A 31 -39.08 27.77 20.38
CA PRO A 31 -37.94 26.90 20.09
C PRO A 31 -38.08 25.43 20.52
N LEU A 32 -39.03 25.12 21.41
CA LEU A 32 -39.38 23.74 21.75
C LEU A 32 -39.96 22.96 20.54
N ARG A 33 -40.69 23.62 19.63
CA ARG A 33 -41.24 23.00 18.42
C ARG A 33 -40.15 22.61 17.42
N ASP A 34 -39.09 23.41 17.33
CA ASP A 34 -37.90 23.07 16.52
C ASP A 34 -37.20 21.83 17.06
N ALA A 35 -37.07 21.72 18.39
CA ALA A 35 -36.53 20.52 19.03
C ALA A 35 -37.41 19.29 18.78
N ALA A 36 -38.74 19.44 18.80
CA ALA A 36 -39.69 18.37 18.47
C ALA A 36 -39.55 17.91 17.01
N LEU A 37 -39.38 18.84 16.07
CA LEU A 37 -39.17 18.54 14.65
C LEU A 37 -37.85 17.78 14.42
N ILE A 38 -36.76 18.19 15.09
CA ILE A 38 -35.48 17.47 15.08
C ILE A 38 -35.65 16.07 15.68
N GLY A 39 -36.40 15.93 16.77
CA GLY A 39 -36.71 14.65 17.39
C GLY A 39 -37.45 13.70 16.44
N GLY A 40 -38.44 14.20 15.70
CA GLY A 40 -39.15 13.44 14.67
C GLY A 40 -38.23 12.99 13.53
N GLY A 41 -37.36 13.89 13.03
CA GLY A 41 -36.35 13.55 12.03
C GLY A 41 -35.38 12.46 12.51
N ASN A 42 -34.90 12.54 13.75
CA ASN A 42 -34.02 11.54 14.33
C ASN A 42 -34.67 10.15 14.44
N LYS A 43 -35.98 10.06 14.72
CA LYS A 43 -36.70 8.78 14.76
C LYS A 43 -36.74 8.12 13.39
N VAL A 44 -36.95 8.91 12.34
CA VAL A 44 -36.91 8.45 10.95
C VAL A 44 -35.52 7.93 10.58
N GLU A 45 -34.46 8.68 10.88
CA GLU A 45 -33.07 8.25 10.63
C GLU A 45 -32.73 6.94 11.36
N HIS A 46 -33.17 6.77 12.61
CA HIS A 46 -32.97 5.53 13.36
C HIS A 46 -33.70 4.33 12.75
N TYR A 47 -34.88 4.53 12.16
CA TYR A 47 -35.60 3.47 11.45
C TYR A 47 -34.81 2.98 10.23
N ASP A 48 -34.24 3.91 9.47
CA ASP A 48 -33.40 3.59 8.32
C ASP A 48 -32.11 2.87 8.74
N ILE A 49 -31.41 3.38 9.76
CA ILE A 49 -30.20 2.75 10.31
C ILE A 49 -30.49 1.33 10.80
N ALA A 50 -31.59 1.12 11.53
CA ALA A 50 -32.00 -0.20 12.00
C ALA A 50 -32.31 -1.16 10.83
N SER A 51 -33.00 -0.66 9.80
CA SER A 51 -33.34 -1.43 8.61
C SER A 51 -32.09 -1.84 7.82
N TYR A 52 -31.20 -0.89 7.50
CA TYR A 52 -29.95 -1.17 6.81
C TYR A 52 -29.02 -2.06 7.63
N GLY A 53 -28.90 -1.81 8.93
CA GLY A 53 -28.12 -2.65 9.84
C GLY A 53 -28.60 -4.10 9.86
N THR A 54 -29.93 -4.31 9.89
CA THR A 54 -30.54 -5.64 9.83
C THR A 54 -30.28 -6.32 8.49
N LEU A 55 -30.41 -5.60 7.37
CA LEU A 55 -30.11 -6.14 6.03
C LEU A 55 -28.65 -6.58 5.90
N ILE A 56 -27.70 -5.78 6.40
CA ILE A 56 -26.27 -6.15 6.40
C ILE A 56 -26.03 -7.39 7.26
N ALA A 57 -26.66 -7.47 8.45
CA ALA A 57 -26.53 -8.62 9.33
C ALA A 57 -27.09 -9.90 8.68
N LEU A 58 -28.24 -9.81 8.02
CA LEU A 58 -28.84 -10.92 7.28
C LEU A 58 -27.98 -11.33 6.07
N ALA A 59 -27.47 -10.36 5.31
CA ALA A 59 -26.56 -10.62 4.18
C ALA A 59 -25.31 -11.38 4.64
N LYS A 60 -24.73 -11.00 5.79
CA LYS A 60 -23.61 -11.73 6.41
C LYS A 60 -23.99 -13.16 6.80
N GLN A 61 -25.16 -13.38 7.41
CA GLN A 61 -25.64 -14.72 7.78
C GLN A 61 -25.87 -15.62 6.56
N LEU A 62 -26.31 -15.04 5.44
CA LEU A 62 -26.51 -15.73 4.17
C LEU A 62 -25.20 -15.93 3.38
N GLY A 63 -24.04 -15.56 3.95
CA GLY A 63 -22.74 -15.73 3.30
C GLY A 63 -22.43 -14.71 2.21
N TYR A 64 -23.25 -13.66 2.05
CA TYR A 64 -22.95 -12.50 1.20
C TYR A 64 -21.95 -11.57 1.89
N GLY A 65 -20.79 -12.11 2.24
CA GLY A 65 -19.67 -11.39 2.81
C GLY A 65 -18.81 -10.72 1.75
N ALA A 66 -18.03 -9.72 2.16
CA ALA A 66 -16.97 -9.19 1.33
C ALA A 66 -15.93 -10.29 1.07
N GLY A 67 -15.78 -10.69 -0.19
CA GLY A 67 -14.71 -11.61 -0.59
C GLY A 67 -13.35 -10.91 -0.51
N SER A 68 -12.33 -11.63 -0.03
CA SER A 68 -10.94 -11.19 -0.14
C SER A 68 -10.17 -12.18 -1.00
N TRP A 69 -9.24 -11.65 -1.78
CA TRP A 69 -8.28 -12.44 -2.55
C TRP A 69 -6.89 -11.89 -2.28
N ALA A 70 -5.94 -12.79 -2.05
CA ALA A 70 -4.55 -12.45 -1.74
C ALA A 70 -3.63 -13.01 -2.82
N THR A 71 -2.60 -12.23 -3.17
CA THR A 71 -1.52 -12.60 -4.08
C THR A 71 -0.19 -12.18 -3.47
N SER A 72 0.85 -12.99 -3.69
CA SER A 72 2.23 -12.69 -3.27
C SER A 72 3.20 -12.89 -4.43
N GLY A 73 4.47 -12.52 -4.24
CA GLY A 73 5.54 -12.79 -5.22
C GLY A 73 5.53 -11.91 -6.46
N ARG A 74 4.92 -10.73 -6.41
CA ARG A 74 4.95 -9.78 -7.54
C ARG A 74 6.28 -9.04 -7.58
N GLY A 75 6.87 -8.96 -8.77
CA GLY A 75 8.04 -8.12 -9.02
C GLY A 75 7.70 -6.63 -8.94
N ASP A 76 8.74 -5.79 -8.95
CA ASP A 76 8.59 -4.34 -8.87
C ASP A 76 7.76 -3.80 -10.03
N GLY A 77 6.83 -2.90 -9.71
CA GLY A 77 5.96 -2.29 -10.69
C GLY A 77 4.60 -1.90 -10.14
N THR A 78 3.81 -1.24 -10.99
CA THR A 78 2.45 -0.82 -10.65
C THR A 78 1.46 -1.81 -11.26
N TYR A 79 0.61 -2.38 -10.41
CA TYR A 79 -0.42 -3.33 -10.82
C TYR A 79 -1.80 -2.73 -10.63
N ALA A 80 -2.69 -3.01 -11.58
CA ALA A 80 -4.11 -2.67 -11.51
C ALA A 80 -4.95 -3.94 -11.33
N TYR A 81 -5.89 -3.90 -10.39
CA TYR A 81 -6.84 -4.98 -10.13
C TYR A 81 -8.26 -4.50 -10.33
N VAL A 82 -9.06 -5.33 -10.97
CA VAL A 82 -10.50 -5.14 -11.15
C VAL A 82 -11.22 -6.39 -10.67
N VAL A 83 -12.44 -6.21 -10.18
CA VAL A 83 -13.32 -7.31 -9.80
C VAL A 83 -14.61 -7.22 -10.61
N ALA A 84 -15.15 -8.37 -11.00
CA ALA A 84 -16.45 -8.48 -11.65
C ALA A 84 -17.32 -9.45 -10.87
N ALA A 85 -18.59 -9.10 -10.66
CA ALA A 85 -19.55 -9.99 -10.05
C ALA A 85 -20.09 -10.97 -11.11
N CYS A 86 -20.10 -12.26 -10.79
CA CYS A 86 -20.56 -13.31 -11.70
C CYS A 86 -21.69 -14.13 -11.07
N ASN A 87 -22.59 -14.63 -11.90
CA ASN A 87 -23.59 -15.63 -11.55
C ASN A 87 -23.67 -16.71 -12.66
N ALA A 88 -24.63 -17.63 -12.57
CA ALA A 88 -24.80 -18.72 -13.55
C ALA A 88 -25.07 -18.24 -14.99
N GLY A 89 -25.56 -17.01 -15.18
CA GLY A 89 -25.80 -16.40 -16.48
C GLY A 89 -24.60 -15.62 -17.05
N GLY A 90 -23.52 -15.47 -16.29
CA GLY A 90 -22.31 -14.76 -16.70
C GLY A 90 -21.83 -13.70 -15.71
N CYS A 91 -20.84 -12.92 -16.13
CA CYS A 91 -20.24 -11.85 -15.34
C CYS A 91 -20.73 -10.47 -15.78
N GLY A 92 -20.93 -9.58 -14.82
CA GLY A 92 -21.14 -8.16 -15.06
C GLY A 92 -19.86 -7.45 -15.53
N PRO A 93 -19.92 -6.13 -15.76
CA PRO A 93 -18.75 -5.33 -16.10
C PRO A 93 -17.72 -5.32 -14.95
N ASN A 94 -16.46 -5.08 -15.32
CA ASN A 94 -15.38 -4.88 -14.36
C ASN A 94 -15.63 -3.62 -13.51
N SER A 95 -15.20 -3.68 -12.24
CA SER A 95 -15.09 -2.52 -11.37
C SER A 95 -14.10 -1.49 -11.93
N ALA A 96 -14.10 -0.30 -11.33
CA ALA A 96 -12.95 0.59 -11.46
C ALA A 96 -11.66 -0.12 -11.01
N ALA A 97 -10.55 0.20 -11.65
CA ALA A 97 -9.26 -0.37 -11.32
C ALA A 97 -8.73 0.21 -10.00
N ALA A 98 -8.37 -0.69 -9.08
CA ALA A 98 -7.56 -0.35 -7.91
C ALA A 98 -6.08 -0.56 -8.26
N THR A 99 -5.26 0.48 -8.12
CA THR A 99 -3.83 0.39 -8.39
C THR A 99 -3.02 0.22 -7.10
N VAL A 100 -1.96 -0.57 -7.19
CA VAL A 100 -0.97 -0.74 -6.12
C VAL A 100 0.42 -0.81 -6.73
N SER A 101 1.36 -0.10 -6.12
CA SER A 101 2.76 -0.18 -6.48
C SER A 101 3.47 -1.16 -5.57
N VAL A 102 4.18 -2.11 -6.18
CA VAL A 102 5.06 -3.04 -5.49
C VAL A 102 6.48 -2.52 -5.67
N ASN A 103 7.18 -2.36 -4.54
CA ASN A 103 8.60 -2.04 -4.48
C ASN A 103 9.24 -3.02 -3.51
N ASN A 104 10.12 -3.88 -4.00
CA ASN A 104 10.81 -4.89 -3.21
C ASN A 104 12.19 -4.40 -2.80
N VAL A 105 12.82 -5.12 -1.87
CA VAL A 105 14.24 -4.96 -1.60
C VAL A 105 15.01 -5.35 -2.87
N PRO A 106 16.05 -4.58 -3.29
CA PRO A 106 16.81 -4.91 -4.49
C PRO A 106 17.46 -6.29 -4.37
N PRO A 107 17.74 -6.99 -5.48
CA PRO A 107 18.57 -8.19 -5.42
C PRO A 107 20.01 -7.86 -4.96
N THR A 108 20.79 -8.90 -4.68
CA THR A 108 22.21 -8.73 -4.39
C THR A 108 22.97 -8.22 -5.63
N PRO A 109 23.96 -7.32 -5.48
CA PRO A 109 24.83 -6.94 -6.58
C PRO A 109 25.56 -8.15 -7.17
N THR A 110 25.78 -8.15 -8.48
CA THR A 110 26.54 -9.19 -9.20
C THR A 110 27.87 -8.62 -9.69
N ASN A 111 28.84 -9.49 -10.00
CA ASN A 111 30.18 -9.10 -10.45
C ASN A 111 30.87 -8.14 -9.48
N VAL A 112 30.75 -8.40 -8.17
CA VAL A 112 31.41 -7.59 -7.16
C VAL A 112 32.90 -7.95 -7.15
N HIS A 113 33.74 -7.01 -7.56
CA HIS A 113 35.18 -7.23 -7.70
C HIS A 113 36.00 -6.15 -7.03
N ALA A 114 37.09 -6.58 -6.40
CA ALA A 114 38.09 -5.68 -5.85
C ALA A 114 39.26 -5.56 -6.84
N ILE A 115 39.49 -4.36 -7.34
CA ILE A 115 40.54 -4.06 -8.31
C ILE A 115 41.64 -3.30 -7.58
N ASP A 116 42.80 -3.94 -7.49
CA ASP A 116 44.03 -3.30 -7.04
C ASP A 116 44.74 -2.62 -8.22
N SER A 117 45.21 -1.40 -8.00
CA SER A 117 45.91 -0.61 -9.00
C SER A 117 46.97 0.28 -8.37
N PHE A 118 48.02 0.58 -9.13
CA PHE A 118 49.16 1.34 -8.63
C PHE A 118 49.30 2.66 -9.39
N SER A 119 49.50 3.75 -8.63
CA SER A 119 49.84 5.06 -9.19
C SER A 119 51.07 5.61 -8.48
N GLY A 120 52.24 5.46 -9.13
CA GLY A 120 53.53 5.78 -8.53
C GLY A 120 53.83 4.88 -7.33
N LYS A 121 53.99 5.48 -6.14
CA LYS A 121 54.23 4.77 -4.87
C LYS A 121 52.96 4.55 -4.05
N ARG A 122 51.78 4.67 -4.67
CA ARG A 122 50.49 4.53 -4.00
C ARG A 122 49.72 3.35 -4.58
N GLU A 123 49.11 2.59 -3.70
CA GLU A 123 48.12 1.56 -3.98
C GLU A 123 46.73 2.20 -3.94
N ILE A 124 45.88 1.85 -4.89
CA ILE A 124 44.53 2.37 -5.07
C ILE A 124 43.59 1.19 -5.21
N LEU A 125 42.69 1.04 -4.24
CA LEU A 125 41.68 0.01 -4.25
C LEU A 125 40.35 0.55 -4.77
N THR A 126 39.87 -0.08 -5.83
CA THR A 126 38.60 0.24 -6.48
C THR A 126 37.68 -0.97 -6.41
N ILE A 127 36.48 -0.80 -5.87
CA ILE A 127 35.46 -1.85 -5.86
C ILE A 127 34.48 -1.61 -7.01
N THR A 128 34.16 -2.67 -7.74
CA THR A 128 33.25 -2.65 -8.90
C THR A 128 32.12 -3.64 -8.74
N TRP A 129 30.97 -3.37 -9.36
CA TRP A 129 29.78 -4.24 -9.37
C TRP A 129 28.85 -3.87 -10.53
N ASN A 130 27.96 -4.76 -10.95
CA ASN A 130 26.91 -4.41 -11.90
C ASN A 130 25.78 -3.61 -11.23
N ALA A 131 25.17 -2.70 -11.98
CA ALA A 131 23.97 -2.00 -11.54
C ALA A 131 22.84 -2.99 -11.21
N THR A 132 22.32 -2.90 -9.99
CA THR A 132 21.26 -3.74 -9.45
C THR A 132 19.90 -3.08 -9.69
N PRO A 133 18.94 -3.75 -10.34
CA PRO A 133 17.58 -3.23 -10.53
C PRO A 133 16.92 -2.85 -9.19
N GLY A 134 16.23 -1.71 -9.16
CA GLY A 134 15.52 -1.24 -7.97
C GLY A 134 16.40 -0.62 -6.88
N ALA A 135 17.73 -0.66 -7.01
CA ALA A 135 18.65 -0.01 -6.07
C ALA A 135 18.71 1.51 -6.29
N THR A 136 18.61 2.27 -5.21
CA THR A 136 18.81 3.74 -5.22
C THR A 136 20.16 4.16 -4.65
N TYR A 137 20.79 3.32 -3.85
CA TYR A 137 22.15 3.50 -3.34
C TYR A 137 22.80 2.14 -3.03
N TYR A 138 24.11 2.14 -2.84
CA TYR A 138 24.88 0.97 -2.39
C TYR A 138 25.58 1.28 -1.08
N GLN A 139 25.88 0.21 -0.35
CA GLN A 139 26.76 0.28 0.81
C GLN A 139 27.95 -0.64 0.60
N VAL A 140 29.13 -0.15 0.95
CA VAL A 140 30.39 -0.90 0.91
C VAL A 140 30.91 -0.99 2.34
N LEU A 141 31.15 -2.20 2.83
CA LEU A 141 31.65 -2.48 4.17
C LEU A 141 33.05 -3.08 4.05
N ARG A 142 33.98 -2.62 4.88
CA ARG A 142 35.27 -3.30 5.05
C ARG A 142 35.15 -4.41 6.10
N ASN A 143 35.40 -5.65 5.70
CA ASN A 143 35.45 -6.85 6.53
C ASN A 143 36.27 -6.60 7.80
N ASN A 144 35.77 -7.10 8.93
CA ASN A 144 36.36 -6.94 10.26
C ASN A 144 36.40 -5.50 10.81
N THR A 145 35.66 -4.57 10.21
CA THR A 145 35.46 -3.22 10.75
C THR A 145 33.98 -2.83 10.71
N THR A 146 33.62 -1.74 11.38
CA THR A 146 32.29 -1.11 11.28
C THR A 146 32.25 0.02 10.25
N THR A 147 33.35 0.23 9.51
CA THR A 147 33.46 1.31 8.53
C THR A 147 32.69 0.96 7.27
N MET A 148 31.64 1.74 7.01
CA MET A 148 30.75 1.56 5.88
C MET A 148 30.66 2.85 5.07
N TRP A 149 30.82 2.75 3.76
CA TRP A 149 30.64 3.84 2.81
C TRP A 149 29.31 3.70 2.08
N GLN A 150 28.65 4.82 1.82
CA GLN A 150 27.42 4.87 1.04
C GLN A 150 27.66 5.51 -0.32
N VAL A 151 27.10 4.90 -1.36
CA VAL A 151 27.25 5.33 -2.75
C VAL A 151 25.89 5.71 -3.32
N ASN A 152 25.66 7.00 -3.53
CA ASN A 152 24.34 7.58 -3.83
C ASN A 152 24.07 7.74 -5.35
N ALA A 153 24.18 6.66 -6.13
CA ALA A 153 23.96 6.68 -7.59
C ALA A 153 23.92 5.25 -8.17
N PRO A 154 23.51 5.04 -9.44
CA PRO A 154 23.66 3.77 -10.14
C PRO A 154 25.12 3.54 -10.59
N THR A 155 26.09 3.82 -9.72
CA THR A 155 27.51 3.63 -10.04
C THR A 155 27.87 2.15 -9.94
N THR A 156 28.64 1.68 -10.92
CA THR A 156 29.19 0.32 -11.00
C THR A 156 30.63 0.22 -10.48
N LEU A 157 31.18 1.33 -10.00
CA LEU A 157 32.58 1.47 -9.63
C LEU A 157 32.74 2.56 -8.57
N GLN A 158 33.52 2.28 -7.52
CA GLN A 158 33.87 3.23 -6.47
C GLN A 158 35.32 3.05 -6.02
N LEU A 159 36.08 4.15 -5.94
CA LEU A 159 37.33 4.17 -5.21
C LEU A 159 37.04 4.17 -3.70
N VAL A 160 37.62 3.22 -2.97
CA VAL A 160 37.35 3.05 -1.54
C VAL A 160 38.53 3.53 -0.70
N GLU A 161 39.75 3.12 -1.06
CA GLU A 161 40.96 3.44 -0.30
C GLU A 161 42.15 3.75 -1.22
N SER A 162 43.08 4.56 -0.71
CA SER A 162 44.38 4.79 -1.32
C SER A 162 45.44 4.92 -0.25
N GLY A 163 46.59 4.28 -0.42
CA GLY A 163 47.61 4.18 0.62
C GLY A 163 48.99 3.86 0.08
N PRO A 164 50.00 3.73 0.95
CA PRO A 164 51.28 3.10 0.62
C PRO A 164 51.09 1.68 0.10
N ILE A 165 52.02 1.22 -0.74
CA ILE A 165 52.01 -0.14 -1.29
C ILE A 165 52.12 -1.17 -0.16
N GLY A 166 51.18 -2.12 -0.12
CA GLY A 166 51.16 -3.26 0.80
C GLY A 166 50.38 -3.04 2.10
N GLU A 167 49.66 -1.92 2.24
CA GLU A 167 48.85 -1.63 3.43
C GLU A 167 47.35 -1.95 3.25
N ILE A 168 46.87 -2.12 2.01
CA ILE A 168 45.46 -2.36 1.71
C ILE A 168 45.19 -3.86 1.53
N ILE A 169 44.04 -4.35 2.02
CA ILE A 169 43.64 -5.77 1.95
C ILE A 169 42.60 -5.95 0.84
N LEU A 170 42.98 -6.58 -0.27
CA LEU A 170 42.16 -6.73 -1.47
C LEU A 170 40.80 -7.44 -1.23
N TYR A 171 40.79 -8.53 -0.46
CA TYR A 171 39.60 -9.38 -0.22
C TYR A 171 38.82 -9.01 1.05
N GLY A 172 38.95 -7.74 1.47
CA GLY A 172 38.40 -7.24 2.72
C GLY A 172 37.10 -6.46 2.56
N TYR A 173 36.34 -6.61 1.48
CA TYR A 173 35.18 -5.73 1.22
C TYR A 173 33.92 -6.50 0.82
N GLN A 174 32.79 -5.97 1.26
CA GLN A 174 31.46 -6.44 0.91
C GLN A 174 30.61 -5.30 0.36
N VAL A 175 29.76 -5.61 -0.62
CA VAL A 175 28.83 -4.64 -1.21
C VAL A 175 27.41 -5.17 -1.09
N ARG A 176 26.46 -4.28 -0.79
CA ARG A 176 25.01 -4.56 -0.88
C ARG A 176 24.28 -3.42 -1.57
N ALA A 177 23.16 -3.76 -2.21
CA ALA A 177 22.28 -2.82 -2.88
C ALA A 177 21.12 -2.43 -1.95
N CYS A 178 20.73 -1.17 -1.96
CA CYS A 178 19.70 -0.66 -1.07
C CYS A 178 18.73 0.26 -1.81
N ASN A 179 17.50 0.30 -1.31
CA ASN A 179 16.51 1.31 -1.66
C ASN A 179 15.73 1.78 -0.43
N ALA A 180 14.62 2.49 -0.63
CA ALA A 180 13.77 3.00 0.45
C ALA A 180 13.08 1.88 1.27
N VAL A 181 12.97 0.66 0.73
CA VAL A 181 12.33 -0.50 1.37
C VAL A 181 13.31 -1.27 2.22
N GLY A 182 14.56 -1.41 1.76
CA GLY A 182 15.61 -2.09 2.51
C GLY A 182 16.85 -2.36 1.68
N CYS A 183 17.73 -3.20 2.23
CA CYS A 183 18.99 -3.59 1.60
C CYS A 183 19.06 -5.10 1.37
N SER A 184 19.73 -5.50 0.29
CA SER A 184 20.06 -6.90 0.02
C SER A 184 21.10 -7.46 1.00
N ALA A 185 21.33 -8.77 0.92
CA ALA A 185 22.43 -9.41 1.61
C ALA A 185 23.79 -8.87 1.12
N TRP A 186 24.80 -8.99 1.98
CA TRP A 186 26.17 -8.63 1.62
C TRP A 186 26.76 -9.63 0.63
N VAL A 187 27.54 -9.12 -0.33
CA VAL A 187 28.31 -9.92 -1.29
C VAL A 187 29.78 -9.54 -1.17
N ASP A 188 30.65 -10.52 -0.92
CA ASP A 188 32.10 -10.32 -0.90
C ASP A 188 32.62 -9.89 -2.27
N ALA A 189 33.57 -8.96 -2.28
CA ALA A 189 34.33 -8.60 -3.45
C ALA A 189 35.42 -9.65 -3.70
N LEU A 190 35.36 -10.29 -4.89
CA LEU A 190 36.30 -11.31 -5.36
C LEU A 190 37.38 -10.74 -6.28
#